data_AF-A0A8J9YA37-F1
#
_entry.id   AF-A0A8J9YA37-F1
#
_cell.length_a   1.000
_cell.length_b   1.000
_cell.length_c   1.000
_cell.angle_alpha   90.00
_cell.angle_beta   90.00
_cell.angle_gamma   90.00
#
_symmetry.space_group_name_H-M   'P 1'
#
loop_
_entity.id
_entity.type
_entity.pdbx_description
1 polymer ?
#
loop_
_entity_poly.entity_id
_entity_poly.type
_entity_poly.pdbx_seq_one_letter_code
_entity_poly.pdbx_strand_id
1 'polypeptide(L)'
;MGRKIPAKKHRGVKDPAVQQARRLQSLKGKINAPPKDPDEQPVPRSLTQLFAFENKDQKTKKKKINKNSSYKDGIKDTSATHNPIARLKKLPGESGRGFSLRINSAIRALNDPMEQLDYPEDVDVDDVKGERIAAQRERRQRKHKKANKHAPPGEPKIGRAKKLALKKQEKKNKAAEEASRAEVVYERVGFGEVTHAPPALPVRPRRAAAADGAPRPGRRDLLLTAMLRAGGAGAGAAAGAGVGAAERMRRERARLDVVAAYRALKKERRAARR
;
A
#
# COMPACT_ATOMS: atom_id res chain seq x y z
N MET A 1 34.22 -4.86 -49.28
CA MET A 1 34.01 -3.39 -49.23
C MET A 1 32.76 -3.09 -48.38
N GLY A 2 32.93 -2.81 -47.07
CA GLY A 2 31.79 -2.61 -46.15
C GLY A 2 31.12 -1.25 -46.35
N ARG A 3 29.78 -1.23 -46.46
CA ARG A 3 29.00 0.01 -46.58
C ARG A 3 29.00 0.77 -45.23
N LYS A 4 29.41 2.04 -45.23
CA LYS A 4 29.38 2.91 -44.04
C LYS A 4 27.93 3.21 -43.65
N ILE A 5 27.55 2.90 -42.41
CA ILE A 5 26.24 3.28 -41.85
C ILE A 5 26.28 4.78 -41.51
N PRO A 6 25.37 5.61 -42.03
CA PRO A 6 25.37 7.04 -41.74
C PRO A 6 25.01 7.28 -40.26
N ALA A 7 25.83 8.06 -39.57
CA ALA A 7 25.61 8.43 -38.18
C ALA A 7 24.40 9.37 -38.03
N LYS A 8 23.61 9.14 -36.97
CA LYS A 8 22.46 9.99 -36.61
C LYS A 8 22.95 11.39 -36.25
N LYS A 9 22.62 12.38 -37.07
CA LYS A 9 22.92 13.78 -36.78
C LYS A 9 22.09 14.24 -35.58
N HIS A 10 22.76 14.65 -34.50
CA HIS A 10 22.09 15.30 -33.38
C HIS A 10 21.59 16.67 -33.85
N ARG A 11 20.27 16.78 -34.08
CA ARG A 11 19.66 18.10 -34.30
C ARG A 11 19.78 18.87 -33.00
N GLY A 12 20.45 20.03 -33.07
CA GLY A 12 20.48 20.99 -31.97
C GLY A 12 19.08 21.41 -31.55
N VAL A 13 19.02 22.22 -30.49
CA VAL A 13 17.76 22.78 -30.00
C VAL A 13 17.15 23.63 -31.12
N LYS A 14 15.96 23.24 -31.60
CA LYS A 14 15.31 23.84 -32.76
C LYS A 14 15.10 25.35 -32.60
N ASP A 15 14.70 25.78 -31.40
CA ASP A 15 14.56 27.19 -31.00
C ASP A 15 15.10 27.41 -29.57
N PRO A 16 16.24 28.09 -29.38
CA PRO A 16 16.84 28.26 -28.06
C PRO A 16 15.97 29.11 -27.12
N ALA A 17 15.30 30.14 -27.64
CA ALA A 17 14.42 31.00 -26.85
C ALA A 17 13.21 30.24 -26.28
N VAL A 18 12.60 29.36 -27.07
CA VAL A 18 11.46 28.53 -26.62
C VAL A 18 11.91 27.53 -25.56
N GLN A 19 13.09 26.94 -25.72
CA GLN A 19 13.66 26.02 -24.73
C GLN A 19 13.97 26.75 -23.41
N GLN A 20 14.54 27.95 -23.48
CA GLN A 20 14.78 28.79 -22.31
C GLN A 20 13.48 29.18 -21.61
N ALA A 21 12.46 29.62 -22.36
CA ALA A 21 11.15 29.96 -21.82
C ALA A 21 10.50 28.76 -21.10
N ARG A 22 10.54 27.57 -21.72
CA ARG A 22 10.04 26.32 -21.11
C ARG A 22 10.82 25.96 -19.84
N ARG A 23 12.14 26.13 -19.85
CA ARG A 23 13.00 25.91 -18.68
C ARG A 23 12.60 26.85 -17.55
N LEU A 24 12.48 28.15 -17.82
CA LEU A 24 12.09 29.17 -16.83
C LEU A 24 10.68 28.92 -16.26
N GLN A 25 9.71 28.55 -17.10
CA GLN A 25 8.37 28.17 -16.64
C GLN A 25 8.39 26.96 -15.69
N SER A 26 9.21 25.96 -15.98
CA SER A 26 9.34 24.76 -15.13
C SER A 26 10.02 25.05 -13.78
N LEU A 27 10.89 26.07 -13.74
CA LEU A 27 11.62 26.48 -12.53
C LEU A 27 10.79 27.41 -11.64
N LYS A 28 9.88 28.21 -12.20
CA LYS A 28 9.05 29.22 -11.49
C LYS A 28 8.29 28.68 -10.27
N GLY A 29 8.00 27.37 -10.20
CA GLY A 29 7.30 26.75 -9.07
C GLY A 29 8.13 25.75 -8.26
N LYS A 30 9.44 25.64 -8.50
CA LYS A 30 10.33 24.67 -7.84
C LYS A 30 11.41 25.31 -6.98
N ILE A 31 11.65 26.61 -7.16
CA ILE A 31 12.60 27.36 -6.34
C ILE A 31 11.90 27.71 -5.02
N ASN A 32 12.62 27.59 -3.91
CA ASN A 32 12.18 28.05 -2.59
C ASN A 32 12.23 29.59 -2.52
N ALA A 33 11.53 30.25 -3.44
CA ALA A 33 11.35 31.68 -3.42
C ALA A 33 10.30 32.02 -2.36
N PRO A 34 10.46 33.13 -1.62
CA PRO A 34 9.43 33.58 -0.70
C PRO A 34 8.09 33.78 -1.45
N PRO A 35 6.94 33.60 -0.76
CA PRO A 35 5.64 33.97 -1.30
C PRO A 35 5.66 35.41 -1.82
N LYS A 36 4.92 35.68 -2.90
CA LYS A 36 4.86 37.01 -3.51
C LYS A 36 4.17 38.03 -2.61
N ASP A 37 3.13 37.57 -1.92
CA ASP A 37 2.31 38.36 -1.02
C ASP A 37 2.37 37.69 0.36
N PRO A 38 2.78 38.41 1.42
CA PRO A 38 2.97 37.82 2.75
C PRO A 38 1.64 37.51 3.45
N ASP A 39 0.57 38.23 3.12
CA ASP A 39 -0.73 38.11 3.78
C ASP A 39 -1.67 37.11 3.07
N GLU A 40 -1.42 36.82 1.80
CA GLU A 40 -2.20 35.85 1.03
C GLU A 40 -1.53 34.48 1.09
N GLN A 41 -2.18 33.50 1.74
CA GLN A 41 -1.74 32.10 1.67
C GLN A 41 -2.32 31.44 0.42
N PRO A 42 -1.50 31.14 -0.62
CA PRO A 42 -2.01 30.55 -1.84
C PRO A 42 -2.51 29.13 -1.60
N VAL A 43 -3.70 28.84 -2.13
CA VAL A 43 -4.29 27.51 -2.08
C VAL A 43 -3.41 26.50 -2.86
N PRO A 44 -3.13 25.30 -2.32
CA PRO A 44 -2.29 24.30 -2.98
C PRO A 44 -2.79 23.91 -4.37
N ARG A 45 -1.85 23.72 -5.33
CA ARG A 45 -2.17 23.37 -6.73
C ARG A 45 -2.99 22.09 -6.89
N SER A 46 -2.79 21.11 -6.01
CA SER A 46 -3.56 19.87 -6.00
C SER A 46 -5.03 20.14 -5.74
N LEU A 47 -5.33 21.03 -4.79
CA LEU A 47 -6.68 21.42 -4.42
C LEU A 47 -7.32 22.24 -5.56
N THR A 48 -6.60 23.20 -6.14
CA THR A 48 -7.11 23.96 -7.30
C THR A 48 -7.40 23.06 -8.51
N GLN A 49 -6.63 21.99 -8.72
CA GLN A 49 -6.86 21.03 -9.81
C GLN A 49 -8.16 20.22 -9.64
N LEU A 50 -8.57 19.95 -8.40
CA LEU A 50 -9.82 19.24 -8.13
C LEU A 50 -11.03 20.09 -8.54
N PHE A 51 -11.02 21.38 -8.23
CA PHE A 51 -12.10 22.33 -8.59
C PHE A 51 -11.97 22.95 -9.99
N ALA A 52 -10.87 22.69 -10.71
CA ALA A 52 -10.65 23.19 -12.06
C ALA A 52 -11.66 22.64 -13.10
N PHE A 53 -12.36 21.56 -12.77
CA PHE A 53 -13.38 20.96 -13.64
C PHE A 53 -14.75 21.61 -13.47
N GLU A 54 -15.12 22.00 -12.25
CA GLU A 54 -16.40 22.66 -11.96
C GLU A 54 -16.56 24.00 -12.69
N ASN A 55 -15.45 24.72 -12.89
CA ASN A 55 -15.44 26.04 -13.52
C ASN A 55 -15.34 26.00 -15.06
N LYS A 56 -15.20 24.82 -15.69
CA LYS A 56 -15.09 24.71 -17.16
C LYS A 56 -16.45 24.84 -17.86
N ASP A 57 -17.53 24.48 -17.18
CA ASP A 57 -18.87 24.49 -17.77
C ASP A 57 -19.43 25.92 -17.93
N GLN A 58 -18.90 26.90 -17.17
CA GLN A 58 -19.34 28.30 -17.25
C GLN A 58 -18.60 29.14 -18.31
N LYS A 59 -17.52 28.63 -18.92
CA LYS A 59 -16.71 29.39 -19.89
C LYS A 59 -16.47 28.63 -21.19
N THR A 60 -17.53 28.09 -21.78
CA THR A 60 -17.51 27.73 -23.21
C THR A 60 -17.61 29.01 -24.06
N LYS A 61 -16.52 29.77 -24.13
CA LYS A 61 -16.36 30.76 -25.20
C LYS A 61 -16.38 29.98 -26.52
N LYS A 62 -17.48 30.12 -27.26
CA LYS A 62 -17.65 29.61 -28.63
C LYS A 62 -16.43 30.04 -29.45
N LYS A 63 -15.52 29.11 -29.71
CA LYS A 63 -14.49 29.33 -30.74
C LYS A 63 -15.24 29.39 -32.07
N LYS A 64 -15.30 30.57 -32.68
CA LYS A 64 -15.72 30.73 -34.08
C LYS A 64 -14.77 29.89 -34.93
N ILE A 65 -15.26 28.76 -35.41
CA ILE A 65 -14.63 28.01 -36.50
C ILE A 65 -14.99 28.80 -37.77
N ASN A 66 -14.00 29.40 -38.42
CA ASN A 66 -14.15 29.96 -39.75
C ASN A 66 -14.49 28.83 -40.71
N LYS A 67 -15.75 28.78 -41.18
CA LYS A 67 -16.18 27.88 -42.26
C LYS A 67 -15.98 28.61 -43.60
N ASN A 68 -14.83 28.40 -44.22
CA ASN A 68 -14.70 28.50 -45.68
C ASN A 68 -14.44 27.10 -46.21
N SER A 69 -15.52 26.36 -46.51
CA SER A 69 -15.52 25.35 -47.57
C SER A 69 -16.97 25.03 -47.90
N SER A 70 -17.39 25.53 -49.04
CA SER A 70 -18.63 25.21 -49.73
C SER A 70 -18.69 23.72 -50.07
N TYR A 71 -19.64 23.02 -49.45
CA TYR A 71 -20.37 21.97 -50.15
C TYR A 71 -21.79 21.97 -49.59
N LYS A 72 -22.73 22.43 -50.42
CA LYS A 72 -24.15 22.20 -50.21
C LYS A 72 -24.40 20.76 -50.66
N ASP A 73 -24.87 19.92 -49.76
CA ASP A 73 -25.93 18.98 -50.07
C ASP A 73 -26.72 18.71 -48.80
N GLY A 74 -28.04 18.71 -48.95
CA GLY A 74 -28.99 18.79 -47.85
C GLY A 74 -28.90 17.58 -46.92
N ILE A 75 -28.49 17.84 -45.69
CA ILE A 75 -28.89 17.01 -44.56
C ILE A 75 -29.93 17.83 -43.81
N LYS A 76 -31.21 17.53 -44.10
CA LYS A 76 -32.27 17.86 -43.16
C LYS A 76 -31.88 17.20 -41.84
N ASP A 77 -31.89 17.96 -40.74
CA ASP A 77 -31.71 17.45 -39.38
C ASP A 77 -32.86 16.50 -39.02
N THR A 78 -32.86 15.30 -39.59
CA THR A 78 -33.69 14.15 -39.23
C THR A 78 -32.78 13.05 -38.73
N SER A 79 -32.00 13.34 -37.70
CA SER A 79 -31.47 12.33 -36.76
C SER A 79 -30.65 13.04 -35.68
N ALA A 80 -31.35 13.74 -34.78
CA ALA A 80 -30.95 13.64 -33.39
C ALA A 80 -30.94 12.14 -33.08
N THR A 81 -29.73 11.61 -33.03
CA THR A 81 -29.37 10.21 -32.96
C THR A 81 -30.33 9.44 -32.06
N HIS A 82 -30.78 8.27 -32.53
CA HIS A 82 -31.69 7.36 -31.84
C HIS A 82 -31.01 6.74 -30.61
N ASN A 83 -30.54 7.56 -29.66
CA ASN A 83 -29.90 7.09 -28.45
C ASN A 83 -30.99 6.51 -27.54
N PRO A 84 -31.05 5.18 -27.35
CA PRO A 84 -32.10 4.54 -26.56
C PRO A 84 -32.09 5.04 -25.11
N ILE A 85 -30.94 5.53 -24.61
CA ILE A 85 -30.81 6.05 -23.24
C ILE A 85 -31.60 7.35 -23.07
N ALA A 86 -31.60 8.23 -24.07
CA ALA A 86 -32.28 9.52 -23.99
C ALA A 86 -33.81 9.40 -23.88
N ARG A 87 -34.37 8.24 -24.25
CA ARG A 87 -35.80 7.92 -24.19
C ARG A 87 -36.20 7.14 -22.93
N LEU A 88 -35.23 6.65 -22.14
CA LEU A 88 -35.52 5.90 -20.93
C LEU A 88 -36.15 6.81 -19.86
N LYS A 89 -37.44 6.64 -19.64
CA LYS A 89 -38.16 7.22 -18.50
C LYS A 89 -38.25 6.19 -17.37
N LYS A 90 -38.40 6.67 -16.13
CA LYS A 90 -38.66 5.81 -14.96
C LYS A 90 -40.03 5.14 -15.11
N LEU A 91 -40.09 3.83 -14.94
CA LEU A 91 -41.37 3.09 -15.02
C LEU A 91 -42.19 3.31 -13.72
N PRO A 92 -43.53 3.23 -13.78
CA PRO A 92 -44.36 3.27 -12.58
C PRO A 92 -44.00 2.11 -11.64
N GLY A 93 -43.74 2.39 -10.37
CA GLY A 93 -43.34 1.39 -9.36
C GLY A 93 -41.84 1.04 -9.33
N GLU A 94 -41.03 1.60 -10.22
CA GLU A 94 -39.60 1.34 -10.24
C GLU A 94 -38.85 2.08 -9.11
N SER A 95 -37.94 1.39 -8.41
CA SER A 95 -37.04 2.06 -7.45
C SER A 95 -36.00 2.91 -8.20
N GLY A 96 -35.50 4.00 -7.59
CA GLY A 96 -34.46 4.83 -8.22
C GLY A 96 -33.20 4.05 -8.62
N ARG A 97 -32.89 2.97 -7.87
CA ARG A 97 -31.82 2.03 -8.17
C ARG A 97 -32.11 1.14 -9.38
N GLY A 98 -33.36 0.72 -9.58
CA GLY A 98 -33.77 -0.04 -10.76
C GLY A 98 -33.56 0.77 -12.04
N PHE A 99 -33.97 2.04 -12.01
CA PHE A 99 -33.84 2.94 -13.15
C PHE A 99 -32.38 3.17 -13.56
N SER A 100 -31.49 3.40 -12.57
CA SER A 100 -30.07 3.59 -12.85
C SER A 100 -29.38 2.32 -13.37
N LEU A 101 -29.79 1.14 -12.91
CA LEU A 101 -29.30 -0.13 -13.47
C LEU A 101 -29.70 -0.29 -14.92
N ARG A 102 -30.94 0.07 -15.29
CA ARG A 102 -31.42 0.02 -16.68
C ARG A 102 -30.69 1.01 -17.59
N ILE A 103 -30.39 2.21 -17.10
CA ILE A 103 -29.55 3.18 -17.83
C ILE A 103 -28.15 2.59 -18.07
N ASN A 104 -27.54 2.04 -17.01
CA ASN A 104 -26.19 1.49 -17.11
C ASN A 104 -26.11 0.25 -18.01
N SER A 105 -27.15 -0.60 -18.05
CA SER A 105 -27.20 -1.72 -18.99
C SER A 105 -27.35 -1.23 -20.44
N ALA A 106 -28.19 -0.21 -20.68
CA ALA A 106 -28.33 0.39 -22.01
C ALA A 106 -27.02 1.05 -22.49
N ILE A 107 -26.29 1.73 -21.60
CA ILE A 107 -24.95 2.27 -21.90
C ILE A 107 -23.96 1.17 -22.27
N ARG A 108 -24.00 0.02 -21.57
CA ARG A 108 -23.12 -1.11 -21.88
C ARG A 108 -23.45 -1.74 -23.22
N ALA A 109 -24.74 -1.96 -23.50
CA ALA A 109 -25.19 -2.50 -24.78
C ALA A 109 -24.81 -1.61 -25.97
N LEU A 110 -24.85 -0.27 -25.80
CA LEU A 110 -24.37 0.67 -26.82
C LEU A 110 -22.84 0.71 -26.95
N ASN A 111 -22.12 0.35 -25.89
CA ASN A 111 -20.66 0.37 -25.86
C ASN A 111 -20.05 -1.04 -26.00
N ASP A 112 -20.85 -2.05 -26.34
CA ASP A 112 -20.33 -3.40 -26.52
C ASP A 112 -19.41 -3.40 -27.76
N PRO A 113 -18.15 -3.86 -27.62
CA PRO A 113 -17.12 -3.80 -28.67
C PRO A 113 -17.39 -4.72 -29.87
N MET A 114 -18.57 -5.32 -29.97
CA MET A 114 -18.92 -6.26 -31.04
C MET A 114 -19.09 -5.58 -32.42
N GLU A 115 -19.26 -4.26 -32.48
CA GLU A 115 -19.27 -3.50 -33.75
C GLU A 115 -17.85 -3.18 -34.28
N GLN A 116 -16.77 -3.64 -33.62
CA GLN A 116 -15.39 -3.52 -34.11
C GLN A 116 -14.96 -4.66 -35.06
N LEU A 117 -15.92 -5.34 -35.69
CA LEU A 117 -15.63 -6.41 -36.67
C LEU A 117 -15.33 -5.88 -38.09
N ASP A 118 -15.60 -4.60 -38.38
CA ASP A 118 -15.45 -4.02 -39.73
C ASP A 118 -14.26 -3.06 -39.88
N TYR A 119 -13.43 -2.90 -38.85
CA TYR A 119 -12.14 -2.23 -39.02
C TYR A 119 -11.09 -3.27 -39.40
N PRO A 120 -10.44 -3.16 -40.56
CA PRO A 120 -9.16 -3.83 -40.76
C PRO A 120 -8.27 -3.37 -39.60
N GLU A 121 -7.81 -4.32 -38.79
CA GLU A 121 -6.67 -4.06 -37.91
C GLU A 121 -5.49 -3.74 -38.84
N ASP A 122 -5.32 -2.46 -39.15
CA ASP A 122 -4.02 -1.93 -39.50
C ASP A 122 -3.15 -2.21 -38.27
N VAL A 123 -2.43 -3.32 -38.36
CA VAL A 123 -1.37 -3.70 -37.43
C VAL A 123 -0.32 -2.61 -37.51
N ASP A 124 -0.53 -1.55 -36.73
CA ASP A 124 0.47 -0.54 -36.47
C ASP A 124 1.65 -1.23 -35.78
N VAL A 125 2.75 -1.27 -36.51
CA VAL A 125 3.97 -2.06 -36.34
C VAL A 125 4.70 -1.87 -35.00
N ASP A 126 4.23 -1.05 -34.06
CA ASP A 126 4.90 -0.85 -32.77
C ASP A 126 3.93 -0.39 -31.65
N ASP A 127 3.02 -1.26 -31.16
CA ASP A 127 2.28 -0.99 -29.91
C ASP A 127 3.17 -1.26 -28.67
N VAL A 128 4.21 -0.44 -28.52
CA VAL A 128 5.16 -0.44 -27.39
C VAL A 128 4.42 -0.33 -26.03
N LYS A 129 3.20 0.22 -26.02
CA LYS A 129 2.39 0.38 -24.82
C LYS A 129 1.65 -0.92 -24.46
N GLY A 130 1.11 -1.63 -25.46
CA GLY A 130 0.52 -2.96 -25.32
C GLY A 130 1.53 -3.99 -24.80
N GLU A 131 2.72 -4.04 -25.41
CA GLU A 131 3.80 -4.94 -24.99
C GLU A 131 4.26 -4.66 -23.56
N ARG A 132 4.37 -3.38 -23.16
CA ARG A 132 4.75 -3.00 -21.80
C ARG A 132 3.71 -3.41 -20.77
N ILE A 133 2.43 -3.36 -21.12
CA ILE A 133 1.32 -3.84 -20.28
C ILE A 133 1.34 -5.37 -20.20
N ALA A 134 1.58 -6.06 -21.31
CA ALA A 134 1.72 -7.52 -21.36
C ALA A 134 2.90 -8.01 -20.52
N ALA A 135 4.09 -7.41 -20.67
CA ALA A 135 5.27 -7.69 -19.88
C ALA A 135 5.04 -7.41 -18.38
N GLN A 136 4.29 -6.36 -18.03
CA GLN A 136 3.93 -6.09 -16.64
C GLN A 136 2.97 -7.14 -16.08
N ARG A 137 1.98 -7.60 -16.86
CA ARG A 137 1.07 -8.69 -16.47
C ARG A 137 1.84 -10.00 -16.30
N GLU A 138 2.73 -10.33 -17.22
CA GLU A 138 3.56 -11.53 -17.15
C GLU A 138 4.49 -11.50 -15.93
N ARG A 139 5.12 -10.36 -15.64
CA ARG A 139 5.94 -10.16 -14.44
C ARG A 139 5.13 -10.38 -13.15
N ARG A 140 3.87 -9.92 -13.10
CA ARG A 140 2.97 -10.17 -11.97
C ARG A 140 2.63 -11.66 -11.85
N GLN A 141 2.33 -12.34 -12.96
CA GLN A 141 2.05 -13.78 -12.96
C GLN A 141 3.26 -14.62 -12.50
N ARG A 142 4.47 -14.30 -12.97
CA ARG A 142 5.72 -14.95 -12.52
C ARG A 142 5.94 -14.77 -11.01
N LYS A 143 5.66 -13.57 -10.47
CA LYS A 143 5.71 -13.32 -9.01
C LYS A 143 4.67 -14.15 -8.24
N HIS A 144 3.43 -14.24 -8.73
CA HIS A 144 2.39 -15.07 -8.11
C HIS A 144 2.75 -16.57 -8.14
N LYS A 145 3.31 -17.07 -9.24
CA LYS A 145 3.79 -18.46 -9.33
C LYS A 145 4.94 -18.75 -8.38
N LYS A 146 5.92 -17.84 -8.25
CA LYS A 146 7.03 -17.97 -7.29
C LYS A 146 6.54 -17.93 -5.84
N ALA A 147 5.61 -17.03 -5.51
CA ALA A 147 5.00 -16.95 -4.18
C ALA A 147 4.24 -18.24 -3.80
N ASN A 148 3.51 -18.84 -4.76
CA ASN A 148 2.85 -20.12 -4.56
C ASN A 148 3.82 -21.32 -4.47
N LYS A 149 5.04 -21.21 -5.02
CA LYS A 149 6.06 -22.26 -4.96
C LYS A 149 6.81 -22.29 -3.62
N HIS A 150 6.76 -21.20 -2.85
CA HIS A 150 7.34 -21.11 -1.50
C HIS A 150 6.29 -21.22 -0.39
N ALA A 151 5.03 -21.50 -0.72
CA ALA A 151 4.04 -21.87 0.27
C ALA A 151 4.41 -23.25 0.85
N PRO A 152 4.33 -23.44 2.18
CA PRO A 152 4.68 -24.70 2.83
C PRO A 152 3.83 -25.84 2.24
N PRO A 153 4.44 -27.00 1.90
CA PRO A 153 3.70 -28.13 1.37
C PRO A 153 2.84 -28.73 2.48
N GLY A 154 1.52 -28.53 2.42
CA GLY A 154 0.59 -29.19 3.34
C GLY A 154 -0.71 -28.43 3.65
N GLU A 155 -0.79 -27.13 3.38
CA GLU A 155 -2.03 -26.40 3.66
C GLU A 155 -2.99 -26.46 2.46
N PRO A 156 -4.23 -26.96 2.63
CA PRO A 156 -5.22 -26.96 1.55
C PRO A 156 -5.51 -25.52 1.14
N LYS A 157 -5.44 -25.22 -0.16
CA LYS A 157 -5.75 -23.88 -0.71
C LYS A 157 -7.20 -23.52 -0.33
N ILE A 158 -7.36 -22.78 0.76
CA ILE A 158 -8.65 -22.32 1.24
C ILE A 158 -9.30 -21.51 0.12
N GLY A 159 -10.46 -21.97 -0.35
CA GLY A 159 -11.21 -21.30 -1.43
C GLY A 159 -11.53 -19.85 -1.09
N ARG A 160 -11.68 -19.00 -2.12
CA ARG A 160 -11.90 -17.55 -1.96
C ARG A 160 -13.06 -17.23 -1.00
N ALA A 161 -14.13 -18.03 -1.04
CA ALA A 161 -15.28 -17.90 -0.14
C ALA A 161 -14.92 -18.15 1.34
N LYS A 162 -14.16 -19.23 1.62
CA LYS A 162 -13.69 -19.55 2.97
C LYS A 162 -12.72 -18.49 3.50
N LYS A 163 -11.83 -17.93 2.66
CA LYS A 163 -10.97 -16.80 3.03
C LYS A 163 -11.76 -15.53 3.38
N LEU A 164 -12.83 -15.26 2.63
CA LEU A 164 -13.72 -14.13 2.93
C LEU A 164 -14.48 -14.32 4.24
N ALA A 165 -14.90 -15.56 4.55
CA ALA A 165 -15.56 -15.90 5.81
C ALA A 165 -14.61 -15.70 7.02
N LEU A 166 -13.38 -16.23 6.93
CA LEU A 166 -12.35 -16.03 7.97
C LEU A 166 -12.05 -14.55 8.18
N LYS A 167 -11.89 -13.77 7.10
CA LYS A 167 -11.67 -12.32 7.19
C LYS A 167 -12.84 -11.57 7.82
N LYS A 168 -14.08 -12.04 7.63
CA LYS A 168 -15.26 -11.48 8.32
C LYS A 168 -15.25 -11.82 9.80
N GLN A 169 -14.86 -13.05 10.17
CA GLN A 169 -14.73 -13.47 11.56
C GLN A 169 -13.62 -12.68 12.28
N GLU A 170 -12.44 -12.53 11.68
CA GLU A 170 -11.35 -11.72 12.21
C GLU A 170 -11.78 -10.27 12.47
N LYS A 171 -12.53 -9.66 11.55
CA LYS A 171 -13.07 -8.31 11.73
C LYS A 171 -14.05 -8.23 12.89
N LYS A 172 -14.93 -9.23 13.06
CA LYS A 172 -15.86 -9.29 14.19
C LYS A 172 -15.12 -9.45 15.51
N ASN A 173 -14.13 -10.34 15.55
CA ASN A 173 -13.32 -10.58 16.76
C ASN A 173 -12.53 -9.33 17.14
N LYS A 174 -11.95 -8.64 16.16
CA LYS A 174 -11.23 -7.38 16.41
C LYS A 174 -12.16 -6.27 16.90
N ALA A 175 -13.35 -6.15 16.34
CA ALA A 175 -14.35 -5.19 16.81
C ALA A 175 -14.84 -5.53 18.23
N ALA A 176 -15.00 -6.81 18.55
CA ALA A 176 -15.33 -7.26 19.90
C ALA A 176 -14.19 -7.00 20.90
N GLU A 177 -12.94 -7.21 20.48
CA GLU A 177 -11.76 -6.88 21.29
C GLU A 177 -11.66 -5.37 21.53
N GLU A 178 -11.89 -4.55 20.50
CA GLU A 178 -11.91 -3.09 20.61
C GLU A 178 -13.06 -2.61 21.51
N ALA A 179 -14.24 -3.25 21.46
CA ALA A 179 -15.36 -2.96 22.36
C ALA A 179 -15.12 -3.43 23.81
N SER A 180 -14.29 -4.47 24.01
CA SER A 180 -13.90 -4.95 25.35
C SER A 180 -12.75 -4.15 25.99
N ARG A 181 -12.09 -3.26 25.24
CA ARG A 181 -11.07 -2.39 25.82
C ARG A 181 -11.77 -1.41 26.76
N ALA A 182 -11.37 -1.46 28.02
CA ALA A 182 -11.87 -0.54 29.04
C ALA A 182 -11.69 0.91 28.57
N GLU A 183 -12.69 1.74 28.88
CA GLU A 183 -12.67 3.17 28.58
C GLU A 183 -11.42 3.81 29.19
N VAL A 184 -10.82 4.75 28.45
CA VAL A 184 -9.60 5.43 28.90
C VAL A 184 -9.97 6.34 30.08
N VAL A 185 -9.62 5.91 31.29
CA VAL A 185 -9.81 6.70 32.51
C VAL A 185 -8.66 7.69 32.64
N TYR A 186 -8.99 8.97 32.70
CA TYR A 186 -8.03 10.05 32.93
C TYR A 186 -8.02 10.44 34.40
N GLU A 187 -6.84 10.54 34.99
CA GLU A 187 -6.64 11.12 36.31
C GLU A 187 -6.32 12.61 36.17
N ARG A 188 -7.04 13.47 36.91
CA ARG A 188 -6.83 14.92 36.89
C ARG A 188 -5.91 15.31 38.04
N VAL A 189 -4.62 15.48 37.75
CA VAL A 189 -3.59 15.87 38.71
C VAL A 189 -3.56 17.39 38.85
N GLY A 190 -3.53 17.90 40.09
CA GLY A 190 -3.49 19.34 40.38
C GLY A 190 -2.10 19.96 40.18
N PHE A 191 -2.04 21.28 39.96
CA PHE A 191 -0.77 21.99 39.93
C PHE A 191 -0.15 22.03 41.33
N GLY A 192 1.07 21.50 41.48
CA GLY A 192 1.77 21.38 42.76
C GLY A 192 1.71 20.00 43.41
N GLU A 193 0.99 19.04 42.82
CA GLU A 193 0.97 17.65 43.28
C GLU A 193 2.24 16.91 42.80
N VAL A 194 2.98 16.33 43.75
CA VAL A 194 4.21 15.58 43.44
C VAL A 194 3.85 14.13 43.14
N THR A 195 3.90 13.76 41.87
CA THR A 195 3.70 12.37 41.43
C THR A 195 4.98 11.57 41.63
N HIS A 196 4.91 10.48 42.42
CA HIS A 196 6.09 9.72 42.85
C HIS A 196 6.85 9.03 41.70
N ALA A 197 6.16 8.61 40.64
CA ALA A 197 6.77 8.09 39.41
C ALA A 197 5.75 8.09 38.27
N PRO A 198 6.17 8.33 37.01
CA PRO A 198 5.27 8.18 35.87
C PRO A 198 4.81 6.72 35.72
N PRO A 199 3.62 6.48 35.15
CA PRO A 199 3.15 5.11 34.90
C PRO A 199 4.11 4.36 33.99
N ALA A 200 4.48 3.14 34.38
CA ALA A 200 5.28 2.27 33.55
C ALA A 200 4.44 1.80 32.35
N LEU A 201 4.90 2.08 31.12
CA LEU A 201 4.26 1.58 29.90
C LEU A 201 4.76 0.15 29.62
N PRO A 202 3.95 -0.90 29.85
CA PRO A 202 4.40 -2.28 29.62
C PRO A 202 4.53 -2.61 28.12
N VAL A 203 3.90 -1.80 27.25
CA VAL A 203 3.88 -2.02 25.81
C VAL A 203 4.84 -1.08 25.11
N ARG A 204 5.79 -1.66 24.37
CA ARG A 204 6.78 -0.91 23.59
C ARG A 204 6.10 -0.13 22.45
N PRO A 205 6.46 1.15 22.22
CA PRO A 205 5.90 1.91 21.12
C PRO A 205 6.24 1.28 19.76
N ARG A 206 5.28 1.36 18.85
CA ARG A 206 5.36 0.78 17.51
C ARG A 206 6.57 1.37 16.76
N ARG A 207 7.54 0.51 16.41
CA ARG A 207 8.84 0.80 15.76
C ARG A 207 10.01 1.19 16.66
N ALA A 208 9.89 1.17 17.98
CA ALA A 208 11.10 1.21 18.81
C ALA A 208 11.90 -0.10 18.62
N ALA A 209 13.22 -0.01 18.56
CA ALA A 209 14.11 -1.18 18.56
C ALA A 209 14.12 -1.82 19.96
N ALA A 210 14.43 -3.12 20.05
CA ALA A 210 14.54 -3.87 21.31
C ALA A 210 15.84 -3.57 22.08
N ALA A 211 16.24 -2.30 22.11
CA ALA A 211 17.43 -1.85 22.80
C ALA A 211 17.02 -0.85 23.88
N ASP A 212 17.80 -0.80 24.97
CA ASP A 212 17.70 0.22 26.01
C ASP A 212 17.99 1.62 25.44
N GLY A 213 17.00 2.17 24.76
CA GLY A 213 17.02 3.47 24.11
C GLY A 213 17.14 3.43 22.58
N ALA A 214 16.87 4.59 21.98
CA ALA A 214 16.98 4.82 20.54
C ALA A 214 18.38 4.43 20.01
N PRO A 215 18.48 3.95 18.76
CA PRO A 215 19.75 3.60 18.15
C PRO A 215 20.56 4.87 17.92
N ARG A 216 21.35 5.27 18.92
CA ARG A 216 22.33 6.33 18.78
C ARG A 216 23.51 5.76 17.97
N PRO A 217 23.89 6.38 16.85
CA PRO A 217 25.11 5.99 16.14
C PRO A 217 26.30 6.18 17.10
N GLY A 218 26.99 5.09 17.44
CA GLY A 218 28.12 5.12 18.40
C GLY A 218 28.06 4.11 19.54
N ARG A 219 26.97 3.33 19.70
CA ARG A 219 26.96 2.19 20.62
C ARG A 219 27.81 1.04 20.07
N ARG A 220 29.13 1.11 20.30
CA ARG A 220 30.01 -0.06 20.26
C ARG A 220 29.87 -0.80 21.59
N ASP A 221 29.94 -2.12 21.57
CA ASP A 221 29.92 -2.94 22.78
C ASP A 221 31.19 -2.62 23.60
N LEU A 222 31.06 -1.72 24.56
CA LEU A 222 32.16 -1.33 25.44
C LEU A 222 32.47 -2.47 26.40
N LEU A 223 33.72 -2.63 26.79
CA LEU A 223 34.16 -3.64 27.76
C LEU A 223 33.30 -3.60 29.04
N LEU A 224 32.96 -2.40 29.50
CA LEU A 224 32.12 -2.20 30.69
C LEU A 224 30.71 -2.79 30.51
N THR A 225 30.11 -2.66 29.31
CA THR A 225 28.82 -3.29 29.01
C THR A 225 28.91 -4.82 28.96
N ALA A 226 30.05 -5.37 28.54
CA ALA A 226 30.29 -6.82 28.60
C ALA A 226 30.46 -7.32 30.04
N MET A 227 31.19 -6.57 30.88
CA MET A 227 31.37 -6.89 32.29
C MET A 227 30.07 -6.77 33.09
N LEU A 228 29.24 -5.75 32.84
CA LEU A 228 27.93 -5.62 33.49
C LEU A 228 26.94 -6.69 33.03
N ARG A 229 26.99 -7.11 31.75
CA ARG A 229 26.17 -8.22 31.22
C ARG A 229 26.60 -9.57 31.79
N ALA A 230 27.90 -9.77 32.04
CA ALA A 230 28.43 -10.97 32.68
C ALA A 230 28.19 -10.97 34.20
N GLY A 231 28.20 -9.80 34.85
CA GLY A 231 28.01 -9.67 36.30
C GLY A 231 26.55 -9.60 36.75
N GLY A 232 25.63 -9.16 35.88
CA GLY A 232 24.22 -8.95 36.23
C GLY A 232 23.27 -10.09 35.87
N ALA A 233 23.71 -11.07 35.09
CA ALA A 233 22.90 -12.22 34.70
C ALA A 233 23.53 -13.50 35.24
N GLY A 234 23.01 -13.97 36.37
CA GLY A 234 23.29 -15.31 36.86
C GLY A 234 23.18 -16.33 35.73
N ALA A 235 24.17 -17.23 35.68
CA ALA A 235 24.47 -18.18 34.61
C ALA A 235 23.41 -19.28 34.37
N GLY A 236 22.12 -18.92 34.30
CA GLY A 236 21.01 -19.87 34.19
C GLY A 236 20.04 -19.68 33.01
N ALA A 237 19.98 -18.51 32.37
CA ALA A 237 18.82 -18.20 31.50
C ALA A 237 19.08 -18.21 29.99
N ALA A 238 20.32 -18.12 29.51
CA ALA A 238 20.61 -17.90 28.08
C ALA A 238 21.13 -19.13 27.30
N ALA A 239 21.29 -20.30 27.94
CA ALA A 239 21.84 -21.51 27.29
C ALA A 239 20.80 -22.46 26.68
N GLY A 240 19.50 -22.11 26.72
CA GLY A 240 18.40 -22.99 26.31
C GLY A 240 17.84 -22.78 24.90
N ALA A 241 18.18 -21.68 24.23
CA ALA A 241 17.48 -21.27 23.00
C ALA A 241 17.95 -21.95 21.70
N GLY A 242 19.15 -22.56 21.68
CA GLY A 242 19.76 -23.11 20.46
C GLY A 242 19.92 -24.63 20.40
N VAL A 243 19.48 -25.35 21.43
CA VAL A 243 19.79 -26.78 21.59
C VAL A 243 18.69 -27.63 20.96
N GLY A 244 19.03 -28.55 20.05
CA GLY A 244 18.08 -29.41 19.33
C GLY A 244 17.28 -30.33 20.26
N ALA A 245 16.07 -30.73 19.83
CA ALA A 245 15.13 -31.48 20.68
C ALA A 245 15.73 -32.75 21.31
N ALA A 246 16.56 -33.49 20.57
CA ALA A 246 17.25 -34.69 21.07
C ALA A 246 18.26 -34.38 22.20
N GLU A 247 18.91 -33.23 22.15
CA GLU A 247 19.86 -32.83 23.19
C GLU A 247 19.13 -32.28 24.43
N ARG A 248 17.97 -31.64 24.26
CA ARG A 248 17.08 -31.30 25.38
C ARG A 248 16.62 -32.53 26.15
N MET A 249 16.18 -33.57 25.45
CA MET A 249 15.77 -34.85 26.05
C MET A 249 16.91 -35.53 26.81
N ARG A 250 18.13 -35.50 26.27
CA ARG A 250 19.32 -36.04 26.96
C ARG A 250 19.64 -35.29 28.25
N ARG A 251 19.58 -33.95 28.22
CA ARG A 251 19.79 -33.11 29.40
C ARG A 251 18.71 -33.32 30.45
N GLU A 252 17.46 -33.49 30.03
CA GLU A 252 16.34 -33.74 30.94
C GLU A 252 16.46 -35.10 31.64
N ARG A 253 16.85 -36.16 30.91
CA ARG A 253 17.18 -37.47 31.52
C ARG A 253 18.30 -37.37 32.54
N ALA A 254 19.42 -36.72 32.17
CA ALA A 254 20.54 -36.52 33.10
C ALA A 254 20.13 -35.74 34.37
N ARG A 255 19.24 -34.74 34.22
CA ARG A 255 18.70 -33.99 35.37
C ARG A 255 17.87 -34.90 36.28
N LEU A 256 17.01 -35.74 35.71
CA LEU A 256 16.18 -36.66 36.49
C LEU A 256 17.02 -37.70 37.25
N ASP A 257 18.07 -38.23 36.62
CA ASP A 257 18.99 -39.18 37.25
C ASP A 257 19.72 -38.56 38.45
N VAL A 258 20.22 -37.33 38.30
CA VAL A 258 20.87 -36.59 39.41
C VAL A 258 19.88 -36.33 40.55
N VAL A 259 18.64 -35.96 40.24
CA VAL A 259 17.60 -35.74 41.26
C VAL A 259 17.24 -37.03 41.98
N ALA A 260 17.15 -38.16 41.26
CA ALA A 260 16.89 -39.46 41.84
C ALA A 260 18.02 -39.90 42.78
N ALA A 261 19.28 -39.78 42.34
CA ALA A 261 20.46 -40.07 43.16
C ALA A 261 20.50 -39.20 44.42
N TYR A 262 20.26 -37.89 44.29
CA TYR A 262 20.21 -36.98 45.42
C TYR A 262 19.12 -37.36 46.43
N ARG A 263 17.93 -37.76 45.95
CA ARG A 263 16.83 -38.20 46.81
C ARG A 263 17.18 -39.50 47.55
N ALA A 264 17.86 -40.44 46.91
CA ALA A 264 18.35 -41.67 47.56
C ALA A 264 19.33 -41.34 48.69
N LEU A 265 20.34 -40.50 48.40
CA LEU A 265 21.35 -40.07 49.36
C LEU A 265 20.71 -39.32 50.56
N LYS A 266 19.70 -38.48 50.30
CA LYS A 266 18.91 -37.83 51.36
C LYS A 266 18.11 -38.81 52.22
N LYS A 267 17.60 -39.90 51.65
CA LYS A 267 16.90 -40.96 52.39
C LYS A 267 17.87 -41.73 53.27
N GLU A 268 19.02 -42.15 52.74
CA GLU A 268 20.09 -42.81 53.50
C GLU A 268 20.56 -41.94 54.66
N ARG A 269 20.84 -40.66 54.42
CA ARG A 269 21.25 -39.72 55.46
C ARG A 269 20.17 -39.47 56.52
N ARG A 270 18.89 -39.67 56.20
CA ARG A 270 17.78 -39.61 57.17
C ARG A 270 17.66 -40.92 57.96
N ALA A 271 17.86 -42.07 57.31
CA ALA A 271 17.84 -43.38 57.94
C ALA A 271 19.04 -43.55 58.91
N ALA A 272 20.23 -43.10 58.52
CA ALA A 272 21.43 -43.11 59.37
C ALA A 272 21.40 -42.10 60.52
N ARG A 273 20.40 -41.21 60.56
CA ARG A 273 20.18 -40.23 61.63
C ARG A 273 19.08 -40.65 62.62
N ARG A 274 18.40 -41.76 62.36
CA ARG A 274 17.49 -42.43 63.29
C ARG A 274 18.25 -43.53 64.00
#